data_AF-A0A7C2NC19-F1
#
_entry.id   AF-A0A7C2NC19-F1
#
_cell.length_a   1.000
_cell.length_b   1.000
_cell.length_c   1.000
_cell.angle_alpha   90.00
_cell.angle_beta   90.00
_cell.angle_gamma   90.00
#
_symmetry.space_group_name_H-M   'P 1'
#
loop_
_entity.id
_entity.type
_entity.pdbx_description
1 polymer ?
#
loop_
_entity_poly.entity_id
_entity_poly.type
_entity_poly.pdbx_seq_one_letter_code
_entity_poly.pdbx_strand_id
1 'polypeptide(L)'
;MSHTPDAPPTEMWGGRFSEPVDAFVKAFTASVTFDQRMYRQDIAGSKAHAQMLAKVGVLTADECERILKGLDGILFDIERGDFAWSVELEDVHMNIEARLTERIGEAGKKL
;
A
#
# COMPACT_ATOMS: atom_id res chain seq x y z
N MET A 1 -13.44 32.64 -0.47
CA MET A 1 -12.48 31.57 -0.77
C MET A 1 -13.07 30.29 -0.23
N SER A 2 -13.66 29.49 -1.11
CA SER A 2 -14.34 28.24 -0.78
C SER A 2 -13.28 27.17 -0.51
N HIS A 3 -13.14 26.76 0.75
CA HIS A 3 -12.44 25.53 1.11
C HIS A 3 -13.36 24.36 0.77
N THR A 4 -13.00 23.60 -0.25
CA THR A 4 -13.53 22.24 -0.45
C THR A 4 -12.86 21.35 0.60
N PRO A 5 -13.61 20.57 1.40
CA PRO A 5 -12.99 19.56 2.25
C PRO A 5 -12.43 18.44 1.36
N ASP A 6 -11.21 18.00 1.66
CA ASP A 6 -10.58 16.84 1.03
C ASP A 6 -11.52 15.63 1.12
N ALA A 7 -11.63 14.88 0.02
CA ALA A 7 -12.40 13.65 -0.01
C ALA A 7 -11.82 12.67 1.04
N PRO A 8 -12.68 11.95 1.80
CA PRO A 8 -12.19 10.94 2.72
C PRO A 8 -11.38 9.89 1.96
N PRO A 9 -10.36 9.29 2.60
CA PRO A 9 -9.56 8.25 1.97
C PRO A 9 -10.48 7.14 1.46
N THR A 10 -10.32 6.78 0.19
CA THR A 10 -11.12 5.74 -0.45
C THR A 10 -10.87 4.42 0.27
N GLU A 11 -11.85 3.95 1.06
CA GLU A 11 -11.82 2.61 1.62
C GLU A 11 -11.84 1.59 0.47
N MET A 12 -10.87 0.67 0.44
CA MET A 12 -10.65 -0.29 -0.65
C MET A 12 -11.88 -1.17 -0.95
N TRP A 13 -12.79 -1.34 0.02
CA TRP A 13 -14.04 -2.10 -0.13
C TRP A 13 -15.32 -1.27 -0.16
N GLY A 14 -15.23 0.07 -0.16
CA GLY A 14 -16.40 0.95 -0.11
C GLY A 14 -17.16 1.14 -1.44
N GLY A 15 -16.60 0.70 -2.58
CA GLY A 15 -17.15 1.04 -3.90
C GLY A 15 -18.57 0.52 -4.20
N ARG A 16 -19.07 -0.45 -3.42
CA ARG A 16 -20.39 -1.08 -3.61
C ARG A 16 -21.34 -0.90 -2.41
N PHE A 17 -20.87 -0.30 -1.32
CA PHE A 17 -21.63 -0.12 -0.09
C PHE A 17 -21.79 1.37 0.22
N SER A 18 -22.96 1.76 0.74
CA SER A 18 -23.27 3.15 1.09
C SER A 18 -22.97 3.49 2.55
N GLU A 19 -22.63 2.49 3.36
CA GLU A 19 -22.39 2.62 4.80
C GLU A 19 -20.98 2.11 5.15
N PRO A 20 -20.32 2.72 6.15
CA PRO A 20 -18.99 2.29 6.58
C PRO A 20 -19.02 0.90 7.22
N VAL A 21 -17.93 0.14 7.04
CA VAL A 21 -17.77 -1.17 7.68
C VAL A 21 -17.67 -1.01 9.19
N ASP A 22 -18.44 -1.80 9.94
CA ASP A 22 -18.44 -1.81 11.39
C ASP A 22 -17.03 -2.11 11.96
N ALA A 23 -16.64 -1.42 13.03
CA ALA A 23 -15.32 -1.55 13.63
C ALA A 23 -15.00 -2.98 14.10
N PHE A 24 -16.00 -3.72 14.57
CA PHE A 24 -15.83 -5.14 14.92
C PHE A 24 -15.50 -5.97 13.68
N VAL A 25 -16.17 -5.70 12.55
CA VAL A 25 -15.92 -6.41 11.29
C VAL A 25 -14.50 -6.12 10.80
N LYS A 26 -14.07 -4.85 10.79
CA LYS A 26 -12.69 -4.47 10.42
C LYS A 26 -11.64 -5.20 11.26
N ALA A 27 -11.81 -5.20 12.58
CA ALA A 27 -10.88 -5.88 13.48
C ALA A 27 -10.89 -7.40 13.30
N PHE A 28 -12.06 -7.99 12.99
CA PHE A 28 -12.20 -9.43 12.76
C PHE A 28 -11.58 -9.86 11.42
N THR A 29 -11.64 -9.02 10.39
CA THR A 29 -11.12 -9.33 9.05
C THR A 29 -9.65 -8.99 8.87
N ALA A 30 -9.10 -8.07 9.67
CA ALA A 30 -7.70 -7.67 9.57
C ALA A 30 -6.73 -8.83 9.84
N SER A 31 -5.83 -9.08 8.90
CA SER A 31 -4.81 -10.12 8.96
C SER A 31 -3.42 -9.60 9.30
N VAL A 32 -3.20 -8.28 9.29
CA VAL A 32 -1.87 -7.66 9.51
C VAL A 32 -1.17 -8.17 10.77
N THR A 33 -1.94 -8.45 11.83
CA THR A 33 -1.40 -8.93 13.12
C THR A 33 -0.63 -10.26 13.01
N PHE A 34 -0.86 -11.05 11.97
CA PHE A 34 -0.16 -12.32 11.72
C PHE A 34 0.50 -12.41 10.34
N ASP A 35 -0.05 -11.75 9.31
CA ASP A 35 0.50 -11.83 7.96
C ASP A 35 1.64 -10.84 7.70
N GLN A 36 1.87 -9.85 8.59
CA GLN A 36 3.00 -8.93 8.48
C GLN A 36 4.33 -9.67 8.32
N ARG A 37 4.46 -10.89 8.86
CA ARG A 37 5.64 -11.77 8.67
C ARG A 37 5.98 -12.08 7.20
N MET A 38 5.03 -11.87 6.29
CA MET A 38 5.13 -12.10 4.85
C MET A 38 5.66 -10.88 4.08
N TYR A 39 6.08 -9.81 4.77
CA TYR A 39 6.54 -8.57 4.13
C TYR A 39 7.61 -8.78 3.07
N ARG A 40 8.53 -9.74 3.25
CA ARG A 40 9.58 -10.01 2.25
C ARG A 40 9.00 -10.56 0.95
N GLN A 41 8.01 -11.44 1.06
CA GLN A 41 7.34 -12.06 -0.07
C GLN A 41 6.47 -11.03 -0.80
N ASP A 42 5.71 -10.23 -0.07
CA ASP A 42 4.90 -9.15 -0.65
C ASP A 42 5.79 -8.16 -1.41
N ILE A 43 6.86 -7.64 -0.78
CA ILE A 43 7.81 -6.72 -1.43
C ILE A 43 8.45 -7.34 -2.67
N ALA A 44 8.85 -8.61 -2.62
CA ALA A 44 9.44 -9.28 -3.77
C ALA A 44 8.44 -9.44 -4.93
N GLY A 45 7.20 -9.81 -4.62
CA GLY A 45 6.10 -9.92 -5.58
C GLY A 45 5.78 -8.56 -6.22
N SER A 46 5.66 -7.52 -5.39
CA SER A 46 5.47 -6.13 -5.78
C SER A 46 6.56 -5.62 -6.73
N LYS A 47 7.84 -5.90 -6.45
CA LYS A 47 8.95 -5.54 -7.38
C LYS A 47 8.81 -6.23 -8.72
N ALA A 48 8.49 -7.53 -8.73
CA ALA A 48 8.28 -8.28 -9.97
C ALA A 48 7.08 -7.74 -10.76
N HIS A 49 5.99 -7.37 -10.06
CA HIS A 49 4.82 -6.76 -10.67
C HIS A 49 5.16 -5.41 -11.32
N ALA A 50 5.86 -4.52 -10.62
CA ALA A 50 6.31 -3.23 -11.15
C ALA A 50 7.18 -3.39 -12.41
N GLN A 51 8.12 -4.33 -12.40
CA GLN A 51 8.97 -4.63 -13.56
C GLN A 51 8.16 -5.14 -14.75
N MET A 52 7.17 -5.99 -14.50
CA MET A 52 6.27 -6.47 -15.54
C MET A 52 5.43 -5.32 -16.11
N LEU A 53 4.84 -4.46 -15.27
CA LEU A 53 4.05 -3.30 -15.68
C LEU A 53 4.86 -2.32 -16.53
N ALA A 54 6.14 -2.11 -16.20
CA ALA A 54 7.06 -1.32 -17.03
C ALA A 54 7.30 -1.97 -18.39
N LYS A 55 7.50 -3.29 -18.43
CA LYS A 55 7.71 -4.05 -19.66
C LYS A 55 6.52 -3.98 -20.62
N VAL A 56 5.29 -3.93 -20.10
CA VAL A 56 4.06 -3.82 -20.91
C VAL A 56 3.65 -2.36 -21.17
N GLY A 57 4.43 -1.38 -20.71
CA GLY A 57 4.22 0.04 -20.98
C GLY A 57 3.14 0.72 -20.13
N VAL A 58 2.70 0.09 -19.03
CA VAL A 58 1.79 0.72 -18.05
C VAL A 58 2.56 1.68 -17.14
N LEU A 59 3.78 1.31 -16.77
CA LEU A 59 4.72 2.17 -16.06
C LEU A 59 5.82 2.66 -17.00
N THR A 60 6.25 3.90 -16.80
CA THR A 60 7.53 4.37 -17.35
C THR A 60 8.71 3.73 -16.62
N ALA A 61 9.90 3.76 -17.24
CA ALA A 61 11.13 3.28 -16.61
C ALA A 61 11.42 4.02 -15.29
N ASP A 62 11.23 5.34 -15.29
CA ASP A 62 11.46 6.19 -14.12
C ASP A 62 10.47 5.87 -12.98
N GLU A 63 9.19 5.63 -13.29
CA GLU A 63 8.20 5.21 -12.28
C GLU A 63 8.55 3.84 -11.70
N CYS A 64 8.95 2.89 -12.53
CA CYS A 64 9.40 1.58 -12.09
C CYS A 64 10.59 1.69 -11.15
N GLU A 65 11.62 2.48 -11.51
CA GLU A 65 12.79 2.69 -10.67
C GLU A 65 12.43 3.32 -9.32
N ARG A 66 11.52 4.30 -9.30
CA ARG A 66 11.02 4.92 -8.07
C ARG A 66 10.27 3.92 -7.18
N ILE A 67 9.45 3.05 -7.76
CA ILE A 67 8.76 1.97 -7.05
C ILE A 67 9.77 1.00 -6.43
N LEU A 68 10.74 0.52 -7.22
CA LEU A 68 11.75 -0.42 -6.75
C LEU A 68 12.55 0.15 -5.57
N LYS A 69 13.04 1.39 -5.69
CA LYS A 69 13.75 2.09 -4.62
C LYS A 69 12.87 2.35 -3.40
N GLY A 70 11.61 2.70 -3.60
CA GLY A 70 10.63 2.89 -2.52
C GLY A 70 10.42 1.60 -1.72
N LEU A 71 10.24 0.48 -2.42
CA LEU A 71 10.09 -0.86 -1.82
C LEU A 71 11.36 -1.32 -1.09
N ASP A 72 12.56 -1.02 -1.61
CA ASP A 72 13.82 -1.25 -0.89
C ASP A 72 13.91 -0.45 0.41
N GLY A 73 13.52 0.82 0.38
CA GLY A 73 13.48 1.65 1.58
C GLY A 73 12.49 1.13 2.63
N ILE A 74 11.31 0.67 2.18
CA ILE A 74 10.31 0.08 3.08
C ILE A 74 10.84 -1.21 3.72
N LEU A 75 11.48 -2.08 2.94
CA LEU A 75 12.11 -3.30 3.46
C LEU A 75 13.12 -2.97 4.56
N PHE A 76 13.99 -1.99 4.31
CA PHE A 76 14.99 -1.55 5.28
C PHE A 76 14.36 -1.05 6.58
N ASP A 77 13.31 -0.25 6.51
CA ASP A 77 12.63 0.29 7.70
C ASP A 77 11.93 -0.81 8.50
N ILE A 78 11.31 -1.80 7.82
CA ILE A 78 10.72 -2.97 8.49
C ILE A 78 11.81 -3.78 9.21
N GLU A 79 12.94 -4.04 8.57
CA GLU A 79 14.03 -4.84 9.17
C GLU A 79 14.69 -4.18 10.37
N ARG A 80 14.59 -2.85 10.48
CA ARG A 80 15.09 -2.07 11.62
C ARG A 80 14.06 -1.89 12.74
N GLY A 81 12.81 -2.27 12.51
CA GLY A 81 11.70 -2.02 13.44
C GLY A 81 11.16 -0.59 13.38
N ASP A 82 11.54 0.18 12.35
CA ASP A 82 11.14 1.58 12.13
C ASP A 82 9.85 1.70 11.29
N PHE A 83 9.13 0.58 11.05
CA PHE A 83 7.89 0.54 10.30
C PHE A 83 6.67 0.38 11.23
N ALA A 84 5.77 1.37 11.21
CA ALA A 84 4.52 1.34 11.96
C ALA A 84 3.42 0.62 11.17
N TRP A 85 3.09 -0.60 11.60
CA TRP A 85 1.96 -1.38 11.08
C TRP A 85 0.63 -0.82 11.59
N SER A 86 -0.38 -0.81 10.72
CA SER A 86 -1.73 -0.36 11.02
C SER A 86 -2.75 -1.45 10.76
N VAL A 87 -3.58 -1.75 11.76
CA VAL A 87 -4.75 -2.65 11.62
C VAL A 87 -5.83 -2.05 10.73
N GLU A 88 -5.90 -0.72 10.64
CA GLU A 88 -6.81 -0.03 9.71
C GLU A 88 -6.42 -0.25 8.24
N LEU A 89 -5.17 -0.64 7.99
CA LEU A 89 -4.67 -1.05 6.68
C LEU A 89 -4.70 -2.59 6.55
N GLU A 90 -5.71 -3.22 7.14
CA GLU A 90 -6.16 -4.62 7.03
C GLU A 90 -5.10 -5.73 6.97
N ASP A 91 -4.22 -5.74 5.97
CA ASP A 91 -3.20 -6.75 5.69
C ASP A 91 -1.80 -6.15 5.44
N VAL A 92 -0.80 -7.04 5.30
CA VAL A 92 0.58 -6.69 4.97
C VAL A 92 0.71 -5.89 3.66
N HIS A 93 -0.12 -6.21 2.67
CA HIS A 93 -0.06 -5.65 1.33
C HIS A 93 -0.46 -4.17 1.36
N MET A 94 -1.62 -3.87 1.94
CA MET A 94 -2.15 -2.52 2.08
C MET A 94 -1.23 -1.63 2.93
N ASN A 95 -0.60 -2.18 3.97
CA ASN A 95 0.40 -1.45 4.74
C ASN A 95 1.61 -1.02 3.88
N ILE A 96 2.11 -1.92 3.04
CA ILE A 96 3.26 -1.64 2.16
C ILE A 96 2.85 -0.66 1.05
N GLU A 97 1.70 -0.85 0.42
CA GLU A 97 1.19 0.01 -0.65
C GLU A 97 0.93 1.45 -0.16
N ALA A 98 0.28 1.60 1.01
CA ALA A 98 0.05 2.90 1.62
C ALA A 98 1.38 3.60 1.91
N ARG A 99 2.35 2.89 2.50
CA ARG A 99 3.67 3.46 2.77
C ARG A 99 4.43 3.82 1.49
N LEU A 100 4.29 3.03 0.43
CA LEU A 100 4.90 3.32 -0.85
C LEU A 100 4.30 4.60 -1.44
N THR A 101 2.98 4.72 -1.44
CA THR A 101 2.26 5.91 -1.89
C THR A 101 2.66 7.16 -1.11
N GLU A 102 2.82 7.07 0.21
CA GLU A 102 3.33 8.18 1.02
C GLU A 102 4.74 8.64 0.59
N ARG A 103 5.62 7.71 0.20
CA ARG A 103 7.01 8.02 -0.18
C ARG A 103 7.15 8.59 -1.59
N ILE A 104 6.41 8.05 -2.55
CA ILE A 104 6.63 8.33 -3.98
C ILE A 104 5.42 8.93 -4.70
N GLY A 105 4.31 9.18 -3.98
CA GLY A 105 3.11 9.79 -4.51
C GLY A 105 2.37 8.88 -5.50
N GLU A 106 1.81 9.48 -6.56
CA GLU A 106 0.99 8.80 -7.57
C GLU A 106 1.65 7.59 -8.23
N ALA A 107 2.98 7.55 -8.31
CA ALA A 107 3.69 6.38 -8.84
C ALA A 107 3.45 5.12 -7.98
N GLY A 108 3.23 5.27 -6.67
CA GLY A 108 2.94 4.17 -5.74
C GLY A 108 1.55 3.58 -5.92
N LYS A 109 0.56 4.38 -6.35
CA LYS A 109 -0.83 3.95 -6.59
C LYS A 109 -1.03 3.13 -7.87
N LYS A 110 0.03 3.02 -8.69
CA LYS A 110 -0.01 2.28 -9.96
C LYS A 110 0.44 0.83 -9.82
N LEU A 111 0.85 0.44 -8.62
CA LEU A 111 1.25 -0.92 -8.29
C LEU A 111 0.03 -1.75 -7.87
#